data_AF-A0A3D0JN71-F1
#
_entry.id   AF-A0A3D0JN71-F1
#
_cell.length_a   1.000
_cell.length_b   1.000
_cell.length_c   1.000
_cell.angle_alpha   90.00
_cell.angle_beta   90.00
_cell.angle_gamma   90.00
#
_symmetry.space_group_name_H-M   'P 1'
#
loop_
_entity.id
_entity.type
_entity.pdbx_description
1 polymer ?
#
loop_
_entity_poly.entity_id
_entity_poly.type
_entity_poly.pdbx_seq_one_letter_code
_entity_poly.pdbx_strand_id
1 'polypeptide(L)'
;MSLPIYARERTALLLVDPYNDFLSEGGKLSGEAKLVADAVGTLQNLRNVVAAVRAAGIQVLFVPHHRARPGDFLMWKHPSPYQLGARQLQVFAADSWEGEWHPDFQPQPGYIVV
;
A
#
# COMPACT_ATOMS: atom_id res chain seq x y z
N MET A 1 32.71 -9.46 8.21
CA MET A 1 32.10 -8.13 7.98
C MET A 1 31.05 -7.93 9.06
N SER A 2 31.06 -6.82 9.81
CA SER A 2 30.00 -6.53 10.78
C SER A 2 28.75 -6.10 10.04
N LEU A 3 27.59 -6.62 10.44
CA LEU A 3 26.31 -6.17 9.89
C LEU A 3 26.07 -4.70 10.30
N PRO A 4 25.56 -3.85 9.39
CA PRO A 4 25.20 -2.49 9.73
C PRO A 4 24.07 -2.48 10.77
N ILE A 5 24.21 -1.64 11.81
CA ILE A 5 23.17 -1.41 12.81
C ILE A 5 22.38 -0.17 12.39
N TYR A 6 21.09 -0.34 12.12
CA TYR A 6 20.17 0.76 11.82
C TYR A 6 19.60 1.32 13.12
N ALA A 7 19.90 2.58 13.42
CA ALA A 7 19.36 3.26 14.60
C ALA A 7 17.85 3.50 14.43
N ARG A 8 17.04 3.10 15.42
CA ARG A 8 15.57 3.17 15.35
C ARG A 8 15.07 4.59 15.10
N GLU A 9 15.73 5.61 15.65
CA GLU A 9 15.34 7.02 15.53
C GLU A 9 15.58 7.59 14.13
N ARG A 10 16.31 6.86 13.28
CA ARG A 10 16.67 7.26 11.90
C ARG A 10 16.26 6.21 10.88
N THR A 11 15.36 5.31 11.26
CA THR A 11 14.88 4.22 10.43
C THR A 11 13.36 4.25 10.45
N ALA A 12 12.74 3.93 9.33
CA ALA A 12 11.29 3.78 9.26
C ALA A 12 10.90 2.70 8.25
N LEU A 13 9.75 2.08 8.47
CA LEU A 13 9.09 1.22 7.50
C LEU A 13 8.12 2.05 6.66
N LEU A 14 8.29 2.04 5.35
CA LEU A 14 7.32 2.55 4.40
C LEU A 14 6.38 1.41 4.00
N LEU A 15 5.13 1.47 4.43
CA LEU A 15 4.08 0.54 4.01
C LEU A 15 3.30 1.18 2.86
N VAL A 16 3.66 0.77 1.65
CA VAL A 16 3.16 1.35 0.39
C VAL A 16 1.86 0.69 -0.02
N ASP A 17 0.86 1.51 -0.31
CA ASP A 17 -0.44 1.14 -0.89
C ASP A 17 -1.14 -0.06 -0.22
N PRO A 18 -1.23 -0.16 1.13
CA PRO A 18 -1.88 -1.29 1.79
C PRO A 18 -3.42 -1.22 1.71
N TYR A 19 -3.95 -1.04 0.51
CA TYR A 19 -5.38 -0.97 0.20
C TYR A 19 -5.97 -2.33 -0.15
N ASN A 20 -7.28 -2.46 0.04
CA ASN A 20 -8.04 -3.65 -0.35
C ASN A 20 -7.87 -3.96 -1.84
N ASP A 21 -7.85 -2.95 -2.70
CA ASP A 21 -7.78 -3.14 -4.16
C ASP A 21 -6.57 -3.98 -4.61
N PHE A 22 -5.49 -3.94 -3.83
CA PHE A 22 -4.26 -4.67 -4.10
C PHE A 22 -4.12 -5.94 -3.25
N LEU A 23 -4.44 -5.86 -1.96
CA LEU A 23 -4.11 -6.92 -1.00
C LEU A 23 -5.27 -7.88 -0.68
N SER A 24 -6.51 -7.51 -0.97
CA SER A 24 -7.69 -8.34 -0.70
C SER A 24 -8.13 -9.12 -1.93
N GLU A 25 -8.66 -10.32 -1.69
CA GLU A 25 -9.38 -11.06 -2.72
C GLU A 25 -10.59 -10.25 -3.21
N GLY A 26 -10.77 -10.17 -4.53
CA GLY A 26 -11.81 -9.36 -5.16
C GLY A 26 -11.39 -7.91 -5.44
N GLY A 27 -10.19 -7.50 -5.04
CA GLY A 27 -9.59 -6.23 -5.47
C GLY A 27 -9.30 -6.22 -6.98
N LYS A 28 -9.40 -5.05 -7.61
CA LYS A 28 -9.16 -4.87 -9.06
C LYS A 28 -7.72 -5.20 -9.45
N LEU A 29 -6.77 -4.97 -8.55
CA LEU A 29 -5.36 -5.29 -8.77
C LEU A 29 -4.93 -6.62 -8.14
N SER A 30 -5.78 -7.25 -7.34
CA SER A 30 -5.43 -8.51 -6.69
C SER A 30 -5.24 -9.64 -7.70
N GLY A 31 -5.92 -9.59 -8.86
CA GLY A 31 -6.02 -10.65 -9.88
C GLY A 31 -4.74 -11.44 -10.17
N GLU A 32 -4.02 -11.09 -11.25
CA GLU A 32 -2.80 -11.83 -11.65
C GLU A 32 -1.68 -11.78 -10.59
N ALA A 33 -1.66 -10.73 -9.76
CA ALA A 33 -0.67 -10.57 -8.70
C ALA A 33 -0.83 -11.64 -7.60
N LYS A 34 -2.05 -12.14 -7.35
CA LYS A 34 -2.35 -13.10 -6.29
C LYS A 34 -1.53 -14.37 -6.39
N LEU A 35 -1.35 -14.93 -7.59
CA LEU A 35 -0.58 -16.16 -7.79
C LEU A 35 0.84 -16.03 -7.24
N VAL A 36 1.50 -14.92 -7.54
CA VAL A 36 2.86 -14.64 -7.06
C VAL A 36 2.83 -14.26 -5.58
N ALA A 37 1.90 -13.38 -5.17
CA ALA A 37 1.78 -12.92 -3.79
C ALA A 37 1.54 -14.08 -2.81
N ASP A 38 0.72 -15.05 -3.19
CA ASP A 38 0.48 -16.25 -2.40
C ASP A 38 1.72 -17.15 -2.40
N ALA A 39 2.35 -17.38 -3.56
CA ALA A 39 3.54 -18.22 -3.68
C ALA A 39 4.73 -17.73 -2.84
N VAL A 40 4.87 -16.41 -2.69
CA VAL A 40 5.91 -15.80 -1.84
C VAL A 40 5.43 -15.44 -0.44
N GLY A 41 4.16 -15.70 -0.11
CA GLY A 41 3.59 -15.40 1.21
C GLY A 41 3.53 -13.91 1.55
N THR A 42 3.32 -13.02 0.57
CA THR A 42 3.37 -11.56 0.71
C THR A 42 2.58 -11.06 1.91
N LEU A 43 1.31 -11.47 2.06
CA LEU A 43 0.46 -10.96 3.14
C LEU A 43 0.99 -11.35 4.52
N GLN A 44 1.46 -12.59 4.67
CA GLN A 44 2.05 -13.04 5.93
C GLN A 44 3.38 -12.34 6.22
N ASN A 45 4.22 -12.15 5.21
CA ASN A 45 5.49 -11.44 5.35
C ASN A 45 5.28 -9.97 5.74
N LEU A 46 4.30 -9.29 5.13
CA LEU A 46 3.93 -7.92 5.50
C LEU A 46 3.47 -7.84 6.96
N ARG A 47 2.59 -8.75 7.41
CA ARG A 47 2.16 -8.83 8.82
C ARG A 47 3.36 -9.00 9.75
N ASN A 48 4.28 -9.91 9.44
CA ASN A 48 5.45 -10.19 10.25
C ASN A 48 6.39 -8.97 10.33
N VAL A 49 6.67 -8.31 9.21
CA VAL A 49 7.55 -7.14 9.15
C VAL A 49 6.92 -5.98 9.93
N VAL A 50 5.64 -5.69 9.71
CA VAL A 50 4.92 -4.63 10.43
C VAL A 50 4.93 -4.91 11.93
N ALA A 51 4.65 -6.15 12.36
CA ALA A 51 4.68 -6.52 13.77
C ALA A 51 6.09 -6.35 14.38
N ALA A 52 7.14 -6.79 13.68
CA ALA A 52 8.52 -6.68 14.16
C ALA A 52 8.98 -5.21 14.29
N VAL A 53 8.68 -4.37 13.30
CA VAL A 53 9.00 -2.93 13.30
C VAL A 53 8.28 -2.22 14.44
N ARG A 54 6.99 -2.56 14.66
CA ARG A 54 6.21 -2.03 15.78
C ARG A 54 6.80 -2.43 17.13
N ALA A 55 7.13 -3.71 17.31
CA ALA A 55 7.74 -4.22 18.54
C ALA A 55 9.11 -3.57 18.82
N ALA A 56 9.85 -3.19 17.78
CA ALA A 56 11.12 -2.48 17.89
C ALA A 56 10.99 -0.98 18.17
N GLY A 57 9.77 -0.43 18.18
CA GLY A 57 9.53 1.02 18.36
C GLY A 57 10.02 1.86 17.18
N ILE A 58 10.07 1.28 15.98
CA ILE A 58 10.45 1.96 14.75
C ILE A 58 9.20 2.57 14.11
N GLN A 59 9.32 3.76 13.52
CA GLN A 59 8.21 4.44 12.87
C GLN A 59 7.68 3.64 11.66
N VAL A 60 6.36 3.50 11.58
CA VAL A 60 5.67 3.02 10.37
C VAL A 60 5.03 4.24 9.68
N LEU A 61 5.30 4.39 8.38
CA LEU A 61 4.67 5.38 7.52
C LEU A 61 3.80 4.65 6.50
N PHE A 62 2.54 5.04 6.44
CA PHE A 62 1.62 4.61 5.40
C PHE A 62 1.80 5.54 4.21
N VAL A 63 2.10 4.97 3.04
CA VAL A 63 2.33 5.73 1.82
C VAL A 63 1.23 5.32 0.83
N PRO A 64 0.04 5.95 0.91
CA PRO A 64 -1.05 5.59 0.02
C PRO A 64 -0.86 6.12 -1.39
N HIS A 65 -1.35 5.34 -2.35
CA HIS A 65 -1.62 5.84 -3.67
C HIS A 65 -2.76 6.85 -3.62
N HIS A 66 -2.78 7.76 -4.61
CA HIS A 66 -3.89 8.69 -4.76
C HIS A 66 -5.19 7.91 -4.94
N ARG A 67 -6.19 8.22 -4.12
CA ARG A 67 -7.51 7.61 -4.23
C ARG A 67 -8.25 8.18 -5.42
N ALA A 68 -8.53 7.33 -6.41
CA ALA A 68 -9.10 7.76 -7.67
C ALA A 68 -10.46 8.45 -7.47
N ARG A 69 -10.67 9.52 -8.24
CA ARG A 69 -11.91 10.27 -8.32
C ARG A 69 -12.35 10.42 -9.77
N PRO A 70 -13.66 10.60 -10.01
CA PRO A 70 -14.15 11.02 -11.32
C PRO A 70 -13.47 12.32 -11.74
N GLY A 71 -12.84 12.32 -12.91
CA GLY A 71 -12.18 13.49 -13.46
C GLY A 71 -10.66 13.53 -13.31
N ASP A 72 -10.06 12.58 -12.59
CA ASP A 72 -8.60 12.46 -12.53
C ASP A 72 -7.99 12.38 -13.94
N PHE A 73 -6.84 13.02 -14.13
CA PHE A 73 -6.09 13.08 -15.40
C PHE A 73 -6.82 13.73 -16.60
N LEU A 74 -8.06 14.20 -16.49
CA LEU A 74 -8.80 14.78 -17.64
C LEU A 74 -8.11 16.00 -18.24
N MET A 75 -7.50 16.83 -17.40
CA MET A 75 -6.81 18.06 -17.82
C MET A 75 -5.34 17.83 -18.17
N TRP A 76 -4.85 16.59 -18.09
CA TRP A 76 -3.46 16.29 -18.39
C TRP A 76 -3.27 16.23 -19.89
N LYS A 77 -2.23 16.91 -20.38
CA LYS A 77 -1.92 16.93 -21.81
C LYS A 77 -1.36 15.59 -22.32
N HIS A 78 -0.64 14.87 -21.46
CA HIS A 78 0.08 13.64 -21.82
C HIS A 78 0.02 12.59 -20.69
N PRO A 79 -1.17 12.07 -20.31
CA PRO A 79 -1.27 10.99 -19.34
C PRO A 79 -0.68 9.69 -19.92
N SER A 80 0.01 8.90 -19.09
CA SER A 80 0.53 7.60 -19.50
C SER A 80 -0.61 6.59 -19.72
N PRO A 81 -0.41 5.52 -20.50
CA PRO A 81 -1.40 4.45 -20.63
C PRO A 81 -1.81 3.84 -19.28
N TYR A 82 -0.87 3.74 -18.33
CA TYR A 82 -1.14 3.25 -16.98
C TYR A 82 -2.08 4.19 -16.23
N GLN A 83 -1.87 5.51 -16.31
CA GLN A 83 -2.74 6.50 -15.68
C GLN A 83 -4.15 6.50 -16.28
N LEU A 84 -4.24 6.37 -17.61
CA LEU A 84 -5.52 6.25 -18.31
C LEU A 84 -6.27 4.98 -17.91
N GLY A 85 -5.58 3.85 -17.79
CA GLY A 85 -6.16 2.58 -17.34
C GLY A 85 -6.60 2.64 -15.87
N ALA A 86 -5.74 3.16 -14.98
CA ALA A 86 -6.07 3.35 -13.57
C ALA A 86 -7.30 4.25 -13.38
N ARG A 87 -7.42 5.32 -14.19
CA ARG A 87 -8.60 6.18 -14.24
C ARG A 87 -9.84 5.43 -14.70
N GLN A 88 -9.74 4.65 -15.77
CA GLN A 88 -10.88 3.92 -16.33
C GLN A 88 -11.42 2.88 -15.33
N LEU A 89 -10.53 2.19 -14.64
CA LEU A 89 -10.88 1.16 -13.67
C LEU A 89 -11.23 1.72 -12.28
N GLN A 90 -10.95 3.02 -12.04
CA GLN A 90 -11.08 3.67 -10.73
C GLN A 90 -10.36 2.84 -9.65
N VAL A 91 -9.09 2.55 -9.88
CA VAL A 91 -8.23 1.83 -8.94
C VAL A 91 -8.08 2.67 -7.66
N PHE A 92 -8.21 2.03 -6.49
CA PHE A 92 -8.17 2.66 -5.16
C PHE A 92 -9.21 3.78 -4.98
N ALA A 93 -10.40 3.64 -5.58
CA ALA A 93 -11.39 4.71 -5.60
C ALA A 93 -11.69 5.33 -4.21
N ALA A 94 -11.84 6.65 -4.21
CA ALA A 94 -12.35 7.36 -3.05
C ALA A 94 -13.75 6.85 -2.69
N ASP A 95 -14.02 6.76 -1.39
CA ASP A 95 -15.32 6.36 -0.84
C ASP A 95 -15.84 4.99 -1.31
N SER A 96 -14.92 4.10 -1.71
CA SER A 96 -15.21 2.70 -2.05
C SER A 96 -14.39 1.73 -1.20
N TRP A 97 -14.84 0.48 -1.12
CA TRP A 97 -14.16 -0.60 -0.41
C TRP A 97 -12.73 -0.82 -0.92
N GLU A 98 -12.52 -0.74 -2.23
CA GLU A 98 -11.22 -0.92 -2.86
C GLU A 98 -10.18 0.11 -2.37
N GLY A 99 -10.59 1.37 -2.18
CA GLY A 99 -9.72 2.41 -1.66
C GLY A 99 -9.64 2.48 -0.13
N GLU A 100 -10.27 1.56 0.59
CA GLU A 100 -10.09 1.42 2.04
C GLU A 100 -8.81 0.63 2.35
N TRP A 101 -8.24 0.89 3.51
CA TRP A 101 -7.09 0.15 4.03
C TRP A 101 -7.45 -1.33 4.22
N HIS A 102 -6.50 -2.20 3.91
CA HIS A 102 -6.61 -3.62 4.20
C HIS A 102 -6.83 -3.83 5.72
N PRO A 103 -7.72 -4.74 6.16
CA PRO A 103 -8.01 -4.96 7.58
C PRO A 103 -6.79 -5.23 8.47
N ASP A 104 -5.77 -5.90 7.92
CA ASP A 104 -4.52 -6.17 8.65
C ASP A 104 -3.61 -4.95 8.81
N PHE A 105 -3.83 -3.91 7.99
CA PHE A 105 -2.95 -2.75 7.86
C PHE A 105 -3.74 -1.46 8.07
N GLN A 106 -4.31 -1.32 9.26
CA GLN A 106 -4.93 -0.07 9.68
C GLN A 106 -3.88 0.88 10.30
N PRO A 107 -3.85 2.16 9.91
CA PRO A 107 -3.07 3.18 10.61
C PRO A 107 -3.48 3.23 12.09
N GLN A 108 -2.48 3.31 12.99
CA GLN A 108 -2.71 3.44 14.43
C GLN A 108 -2.43 4.88 14.88
N PRO A 109 -2.95 5.31 16.06
CA PRO A 109 -2.59 6.61 16.63
C PRO A 109 -1.08 6.79 16.71
N GLY A 110 -0.59 7.95 16.23
CA GLY A 110 0.84 8.27 16.15
C GLY A 110 1.55 7.79 14.87
N TYR A 111 0.86 7.10 13.96
CA TYR A 111 1.40 6.79 12.65
C TYR A 111 1.23 7.94 11.69
N ILE A 112 2.13 8.02 10.72
CA ILE A 112 2.11 9.03 9.68
C ILE A 112 1.49 8.40 8.43
N VAL A 113 0.47 9.07 7.90
CA VAL A 113 -0.02 8.84 6.54
C VAL A 113 0.53 9.98 5.70
N VAL A 114 1.28 9.64 4.64
CA VAL A 114 1.93 10.60 3.75
C VAL A 114 0.93 11.23 2.80
#